data_AF-A0A2V7SD35-F1
#
_entry.id   AF-A0A2V7SD35-F1
#
_cell.length_a   1.000
_cell.length_b   1.000
_cell.length_c   1.000
_cell.angle_alpha   90.00
_cell.angle_beta   90.00
_cell.angle_gamma   90.00
#
_symmetry.space_group_name_H-M   'P 1'
#
loop_
_entity.id
_entity.type
_entity.pdbx_description
1 polymer ?
#
loop_
_entity_poly.entity_id
_entity_poly.type
_entity_poly.pdbx_seq_one_letter_code
_entity_poly.pdbx_strand_id
1 'polypeptide(L)'
;MWRKESKTMRTVVVAALVALVLAGPASSQVGTQLIVTMNLAGPVKLTGGSYYIAFTIDDSILTGPQSDSSNWTHYVLYRQGRFFFGRVPPAPFRPFGFEAIRPPTPYPYGDVSPDRRSLRVRVALADLQTGPTLSLKIKVNFVTVDENLRPIDALGSGATDKFGFVTLDL
;
A
#
# COMPACT_ATOMS: atom_id res chain seq x y z
N MET A 1 27.99 -11.61 -49.88
CA MET A 1 26.76 -11.94 -49.13
C MET A 1 27.19 -12.32 -47.71
N TRP A 2 26.39 -12.02 -46.68
CA TRP A 2 26.54 -12.42 -45.25
C TRP A 2 27.31 -11.49 -44.30
N ARG A 3 26.57 -10.60 -43.61
CA ARG A 3 26.68 -10.24 -42.17
C ARG A 3 25.84 -8.98 -41.87
N LYS A 4 24.51 -9.09 -42.00
CA LYS A 4 23.57 -8.08 -41.44
C LYS A 4 22.55 -8.67 -40.46
N GLU A 5 22.43 -9.99 -40.38
CA GLU A 5 21.39 -10.66 -39.59
C GLU A 5 21.68 -10.68 -38.07
N SER A 6 22.95 -10.65 -37.65
CA SER A 6 23.28 -10.88 -36.23
C SER A 6 23.03 -9.67 -35.31
N LYS A 7 22.99 -8.45 -35.84
CA LYS A 7 22.74 -7.24 -35.04
C LYS A 7 21.26 -7.08 -34.73
N THR A 8 20.41 -7.27 -35.74
CA THR A 8 18.95 -7.13 -35.60
C THR A 8 18.39 -8.19 -34.64
N MET A 9 18.89 -9.42 -34.72
CA MET A 9 18.49 -10.50 -33.82
C MET A 9 18.89 -10.23 -32.36
N ARG A 10 20.08 -9.66 -32.12
CA ARG A 10 20.50 -9.24 -30.77
C ARG A 10 19.63 -8.13 -30.20
N THR A 11 19.26 -7.13 -31.01
CA THR A 11 18.41 -6.04 -30.54
C THR A 11 17.01 -6.51 -30.16
N VAL A 12 16.42 -7.43 -30.94
CA VAL A 12 15.12 -8.02 -30.63
C VAL A 12 15.18 -8.88 -29.36
N VAL A 13 16.25 -9.67 -29.18
CA VAL A 13 16.44 -10.48 -27.97
C VAL A 13 16.61 -9.60 -26.74
N VAL A 14 17.36 -8.50 -26.81
CA VAL A 14 17.52 -7.57 -25.68
C VAL A 14 16.21 -6.84 -25.38
N ALA A 15 15.47 -6.39 -26.40
CA ALA A 15 14.17 -5.76 -26.18
C ALA A 15 13.14 -6.72 -25.59
N ALA A 16 13.13 -7.98 -26.01
CA ALA A 16 12.29 -9.03 -25.45
C ALA A 16 12.69 -9.37 -24.00
N LEU A 17 13.99 -9.40 -23.69
CA LEU A 17 14.49 -9.64 -22.33
C LEU A 17 14.14 -8.49 -21.39
N VAL A 18 14.24 -7.24 -21.86
CA VAL A 18 13.84 -6.04 -21.10
C VAL A 18 12.33 -6.01 -20.88
N ALA A 19 11.53 -6.38 -21.88
CA ALA A 19 10.08 -6.52 -21.73
C ALA A 19 9.70 -7.62 -20.73
N LEU A 20 10.44 -8.73 -20.69
CA LEU A 20 10.21 -9.85 -19.77
C LEU A 20 10.60 -9.51 -18.32
N VAL A 21 11.66 -8.70 -18.12
CA VAL A 21 12.09 -8.25 -16.79
C VAL A 21 11.18 -7.13 -16.24
N LEU A 22 10.57 -6.33 -17.11
CA LEU A 22 9.59 -5.32 -16.72
C LEU A 22 8.19 -5.90 -16.47
N ALA A 23 7.87 -7.05 -17.07
CA ALA A 23 6.71 -7.85 -16.71
C ALA A 23 7.05 -8.69 -15.46
N GLY A 24 7.34 -8.02 -14.34
CA GLY A 24 7.36 -8.68 -13.04
C GLY A 24 6.06 -9.47 -12.84
N PRO A 25 6.07 -10.57 -12.07
CA PRO A 25 4.89 -11.39 -11.91
C PRO A 25 3.81 -10.51 -11.29
N ALA A 26 2.83 -10.10 -12.10
CA ALA A 26 1.55 -9.70 -11.57
C ALA A 26 0.96 -10.99 -10.99
N SER A 27 1.29 -11.29 -9.73
CA SER A 27 0.69 -12.39 -9.00
C SER A 27 -0.79 -12.05 -8.89
N SER A 28 -1.60 -12.51 -9.84
CA SER A 28 -3.04 -12.29 -9.82
C SER A 28 -3.53 -12.53 -8.40
N GLN A 29 -4.07 -11.50 -7.73
CA GLN A 29 -4.64 -11.66 -6.40
C GLN A 29 -5.85 -12.57 -6.57
N VAL A 30 -5.69 -13.85 -6.19
CA VAL A 30 -6.75 -14.86 -6.26
C VAL A 30 -7.54 -14.85 -4.95
N GLY A 31 -8.87 -14.96 -5.04
CA GLY A 31 -9.77 -15.06 -3.89
C GLY A 31 -10.45 -13.74 -3.52
N THR A 32 -11.09 -13.73 -2.34
CA THR A 32 -11.81 -12.57 -1.81
C THR A 32 -10.86 -11.39 -1.56
N GLN A 33 -11.29 -10.20 -1.98
CA GLN A 33 -10.49 -8.97 -1.89
C GLN A 33 -11.21 -7.95 -1.02
N LEU A 34 -10.48 -7.33 -0.11
CA LEU A 34 -10.92 -6.14 0.59
C LEU A 34 -10.59 -4.92 -0.27
N ILE A 35 -11.62 -4.18 -0.67
CA ILE A 35 -11.43 -2.91 -1.38
C ILE A 35 -11.54 -1.78 -0.35
N VAL A 36 -10.46 -1.00 -0.23
CA VAL A 36 -10.41 0.17 0.65
C VAL A 36 -10.23 1.42 -0.21
N THR A 37 -11.12 2.39 -0.03
CA THR A 37 -11.01 3.70 -0.69
C THR A 37 -10.87 4.79 0.37
N MET A 38 -9.77 5.54 0.30
CA MET A 38 -9.54 6.75 1.08
C MET A 38 -9.94 7.96 0.25
N ASN A 39 -10.79 8.82 0.80
CA ASN A 39 -11.18 10.08 0.18
C ASN A 39 -10.54 11.26 0.94
N LEU A 40 -9.86 12.14 0.22
CA LEU A 40 -9.12 13.28 0.77
C LEU A 40 -9.84 14.59 0.44
N ALA A 41 -9.79 15.54 1.37
CA ALA A 41 -10.33 16.89 1.16
C ALA A 41 -9.50 17.69 0.11
N GLY A 42 -8.22 17.38 -0.01
CA GLY A 42 -7.29 17.96 -0.98
C GLY A 42 -6.66 16.90 -1.89
N PRO A 43 -5.90 17.31 -2.91
CA PRO A 43 -5.24 16.37 -3.80
C PRO A 43 -4.18 15.54 -3.07
N VAL A 44 -4.03 14.29 -3.49
CA VAL A 44 -2.93 13.40 -3.13
C VAL A 44 -1.61 14.08 -3.49
N LYS A 45 -0.76 14.26 -2.49
CA LYS A 45 0.60 14.75 -2.65
C LYS A 45 1.47 13.64 -3.24
N LEU A 46 2.02 13.89 -4.42
CA LEU A 46 2.95 12.96 -5.05
C LEU A 46 4.33 12.98 -4.38
N THR A 47 4.68 14.08 -3.70
CA THR A 47 5.98 14.29 -3.04
C THR A 47 5.77 14.94 -1.67
N GLY A 48 6.72 14.73 -0.74
CA GLY A 48 6.70 15.41 0.57
C GLY A 48 5.63 14.91 1.56
N GLY A 49 5.04 13.74 1.30
CA GLY A 49 4.10 13.11 2.23
C GLY A 49 3.98 11.61 1.96
N SER A 50 3.45 10.88 2.95
CA SER A 50 3.18 9.45 2.87
C SER A 50 1.78 9.16 3.36
N TYR A 51 1.06 8.28 2.65
CA TYR A 51 -0.30 7.90 3.00
C TYR A 51 -0.32 6.41 3.32
N TYR A 52 -0.78 6.07 4.51
CA TYR A 52 -0.87 4.70 4.98
C TYR A 52 -2.34 4.31 5.09
N ILE A 53 -2.62 3.10 4.63
CA ILE A 53 -3.85 2.36 4.90
C ILE A 53 -3.41 1.23 5.83
N ALA A 54 -3.59 1.43 7.13
CA ALA A 54 -3.17 0.50 8.16
C ALA A 54 -4.28 -0.49 8.49
N PHE A 55 -3.88 -1.71 8.82
CA PHE A 55 -4.79 -2.82 9.15
C PHE A 55 -4.46 -3.40 10.53
N THR A 56 -5.50 -3.79 11.27
CA THR A 56 -5.39 -4.68 12.43
C THR A 56 -6.12 -5.97 12.09
N ILE A 57 -5.39 -7.08 12.16
CA ILE A 57 -5.85 -8.44 11.85
C ILE A 57 -5.53 -9.33 13.06
N ASP A 58 -6.04 -8.91 14.21
CA ASP A 58 -5.90 -9.59 15.49
C ASP A 58 -7.22 -9.42 16.25
N ASP A 59 -7.93 -10.54 16.43
CA ASP A 59 -9.24 -10.58 17.09
C ASP A 59 -9.17 -10.27 18.59
N SER A 60 -7.99 -10.39 19.20
CA SER A 60 -7.78 -10.06 20.62
C SER A 60 -7.70 -8.56 20.88
N ILE A 61 -7.32 -7.78 19.87
CA ILE A 61 -7.20 -6.33 19.97
C ILE A 61 -8.58 -5.72 19.76
N LEU A 62 -9.07 -4.91 20.70
CA LEU A 62 -10.38 -4.26 20.62
C LEU A 62 -10.35 -2.92 19.88
N THR A 63 -9.21 -2.25 19.83
CA THR A 63 -8.99 -1.01 19.07
C THR A 63 -8.49 -1.30 17.66
N GLY A 64 -8.59 -0.31 16.76
CA GLY A 64 -8.00 -0.36 15.42
C GLY A 64 -6.59 0.23 15.38
N PRO A 65 -5.97 0.28 14.19
CA PRO A 65 -4.65 0.88 14.00
C PRO A 65 -4.67 2.37 14.39
N GLN A 66 -3.62 2.86 15.06
CA GLN A 66 -3.53 4.25 15.52
C GLN A 66 -2.47 5.05 14.76
N SER A 67 -2.52 6.38 14.84
CA SER A 67 -1.56 7.28 14.18
C SER A 67 -0.12 7.17 14.71
N ASP A 68 0.08 6.63 15.91
CA ASP A 68 1.40 6.33 16.49
C ASP A 68 1.94 4.95 16.09
N SER A 69 1.22 4.23 15.23
CA SER A 69 1.51 2.86 14.77
C SER A 69 1.21 1.74 15.76
N SER A 70 0.60 2.04 16.90
CA SER A 70 0.06 1.01 17.77
C SER A 70 -1.06 0.24 17.07
N ASN A 71 -1.12 -1.07 17.33
CA ASN A 71 -2.09 -2.02 16.78
C ASN A 71 -2.02 -2.25 15.26
N TRP A 72 -0.95 -1.84 14.58
CA TRP A 72 -0.78 -2.16 13.16
C TRP A 72 -0.28 -3.59 13.01
N THR A 73 -0.91 -4.36 12.11
CA THR A 73 -0.40 -5.67 11.67
C THR A 73 0.09 -5.62 10.23
N HIS A 74 -0.60 -4.85 9.37
CA HIS A 74 -0.22 -4.62 7.98
C HIS A 74 -0.46 -3.17 7.59
N TYR A 75 0.11 -2.76 6.47
CA TYR A 75 -0.18 -1.49 5.85
C TYR A 75 0.01 -1.53 4.33
N VAL A 76 -0.80 -0.74 3.62
CA VAL A 76 -0.46 -0.27 2.27
C VAL A 76 0.01 1.17 2.38
N LEU A 77 1.12 1.48 1.74
CA LEU A 77 1.76 2.79 1.74
C LEU A 77 1.78 3.37 0.34
N TYR A 78 1.25 4.57 0.15
CA TYR A 78 1.48 5.40 -1.02
C TYR A 78 2.54 6.47 -0.72
N ARG A 79 3.65 6.43 -1.45
CA ARG A 79 4.75 7.40 -1.36
C ARG A 79 5.39 7.59 -2.73
N GLN A 80 5.70 8.83 -3.11
CA GLN A 80 6.42 9.13 -4.35
C GLN A 80 5.77 8.54 -5.61
N GLY A 81 4.43 8.55 -5.68
CA GLY A 81 3.71 8.01 -6.82
C GLY A 81 3.58 6.49 -6.87
N ARG A 82 4.02 5.77 -5.82
CA ARG A 82 4.09 4.31 -5.81
C ARG A 82 3.43 3.75 -4.56
N PHE A 83 2.82 2.58 -4.72
CA PHE A 83 2.25 1.81 -3.62
C PHE A 83 3.20 0.71 -3.17
N PHE A 84 3.17 0.43 -1.88
CA PHE A 84 3.95 -0.64 -1.24
C PHE A 84 3.09 -1.35 -0.19
N PHE A 85 3.30 -2.65 -0.02
CA PHE A 85 2.62 -3.44 1.01
C PHE A 85 3.64 -3.94 2.03
N GLY A 86 3.28 -3.86 3.30
CA GLY A 86 4.14 -4.25 4.41
C GLY A 86 3.38 -4.95 5.53
N ARG A 87 4.08 -5.85 6.21
CA ARG A 87 3.68 -6.46 7.48
C ARG A 87 4.50 -5.86 8.60
N VAL A 88 3.85 -5.48 9.70
CA VAL A 88 4.52 -4.96 10.89
C VAL A 88 5.08 -6.13 11.70
N PRO A 89 6.36 -6.08 12.12
CA PRO A 89 6.93 -7.13 12.96
C PRO A 89 6.30 -7.10 14.37
N PRO A 90 6.34 -8.22 15.13
CA PRO A 90 5.79 -8.29 16.48
C PRO A 90 6.50 -7.40 17.53
N ALA A 91 7.67 -6.84 17.20
CA ALA A 91 8.42 -5.96 18.08
C ALA A 91 7.95 -4.50 17.94
N PRO A 92 8.14 -3.64 18.97
CA PRO A 92 7.83 -2.21 18.87
C PRO A 92 8.49 -1.59 17.64
N PHE A 93 7.67 -1.12 16.71
CA PHE A 93 8.11 -0.70 15.39
C PHE A 93 7.40 0.59 14.99
N ARG A 94 8.17 1.55 14.46
CA ARG A 94 7.63 2.74 13.82
C ARG A 94 7.75 2.60 12.30
N PRO A 95 6.63 2.43 11.56
CA PRO A 95 6.59 2.37 10.08
C PRO A 95 6.93 3.69 9.40
N PHE A 96 7.05 4.78 10.17
CA PHE A 96 7.38 6.10 9.65
C PHE A 96 8.88 6.19 9.35
N GLY A 97 9.21 6.41 8.08
CA GLY A 97 10.59 6.67 7.66
C GLY A 97 11.31 5.56 6.90
N PHE A 98 10.68 4.41 6.64
CA PHE A 98 11.31 3.29 5.90
C PHE A 98 12.55 2.66 6.58
N GLU A 99 12.82 2.96 7.86
CA GLU A 99 13.96 2.38 8.58
C GLU A 99 13.55 1.17 9.42
N ALA A 100 13.03 0.10 8.81
CA ALA A 100 13.33 -1.23 9.33
C ALA A 100 12.98 -2.39 8.37
N ILE A 101 14.02 -3.19 8.11
CA ILE A 101 14.03 -4.64 7.85
C ILE A 101 13.18 -5.09 6.65
N ARG A 102 13.79 -4.98 5.46
CA ARG A 102 13.32 -5.22 4.09
C ARG A 102 12.42 -4.11 3.52
N PRO A 103 12.76 -3.57 2.34
CA PRO A 103 11.90 -2.58 1.69
C PRO A 103 10.51 -3.19 1.46
N PRO A 104 9.42 -2.46 1.76
CA PRO A 104 8.08 -2.96 1.54
C PRO A 104 7.89 -3.33 0.07
N THR A 105 7.19 -4.43 -0.18
CA THR A 105 7.08 -5.02 -1.51
C THR A 105 6.29 -4.05 -2.41
N PRO A 106 6.75 -3.75 -3.65
CA PRO A 106 5.97 -2.98 -4.60
C PRO A 106 4.56 -3.55 -4.73
N TYR A 107 3.56 -2.69 -4.70
CA TYR A 107 2.16 -3.10 -4.63
C TYR A 107 1.36 -2.59 -5.83
N PRO A 108 1.11 -3.42 -6.86
CA PRO A 108 0.47 -2.96 -8.10
C PRO A 108 -1.07 -2.87 -8.02
N TYR A 109 -1.67 -3.15 -6.85
CA TYR A 109 -3.13 -3.17 -6.66
C TYR A 109 -3.68 -1.91 -6.00
N GLY A 110 -2.87 -0.84 -5.98
CA GLY A 110 -3.29 0.51 -5.60
C GLY A 110 -3.48 1.41 -6.81
N ASP A 111 -4.43 2.32 -6.72
CA ASP A 111 -4.74 3.31 -7.74
C ASP A 111 -5.01 4.68 -7.12
N VAL A 112 -4.67 5.74 -7.86
CA VAL A 112 -5.00 7.13 -7.50
C VAL A 112 -6.07 7.58 -8.46
N SER A 113 -7.19 8.07 -7.95
CA SER A 113 -8.29 8.54 -8.79
C SER A 113 -7.81 9.63 -9.77
N PRO A 114 -8.42 9.77 -10.96
CA PRO A 114 -8.01 10.78 -11.95
C PRO A 114 -8.05 12.22 -11.44
N ASP A 115 -8.98 12.53 -10.53
CA ASP A 115 -9.09 13.83 -9.86
C ASP A 115 -8.08 14.03 -8.72
N ARG A 116 -7.26 13.00 -8.46
CA ARG A 116 -6.26 12.90 -7.39
C ARG A 116 -6.83 13.13 -6.00
N ARG A 117 -8.10 12.87 -5.75
CA ARG A 117 -8.70 13.04 -4.41
C ARG A 117 -8.93 11.74 -3.66
N SER A 118 -8.65 10.60 -4.28
CA SER A 118 -8.84 9.31 -3.64
C SER A 118 -7.67 8.37 -3.90
N LEU A 119 -7.37 7.56 -2.89
CA LEU A 119 -6.48 6.40 -2.99
C LEU A 119 -7.33 5.15 -2.82
N ARG A 120 -7.32 4.27 -3.81
CA ARG A 120 -8.03 2.99 -3.75
C ARG A 120 -7.01 1.87 -3.72
N VAL A 121 -7.18 0.91 -2.82
CA VAL A 121 -6.37 -0.31 -2.78
C VAL A 121 -7.28 -1.52 -2.74
N ARG A 122 -6.86 -2.57 -3.43
CA ARG A 122 -7.48 -3.90 -3.35
C ARG A 122 -6.48 -4.77 -2.63
N VAL A 123 -6.88 -5.44 -1.55
CA VAL A 123 -6.00 -6.32 -0.75
C VAL A 123 -6.62 -7.70 -0.68
N ALA A 124 -5.93 -8.73 -1.16
CA ALA A 124 -6.41 -10.10 -0.99
C ALA A 124 -6.45 -10.44 0.50
N LEU A 125 -7.54 -11.06 0.96
CA LEU A 125 -7.67 -11.41 2.37
C LEU A 125 -6.55 -12.37 2.84
N ALA A 126 -6.07 -13.23 1.94
CA ALA A 126 -4.94 -14.12 2.19
C ALA A 126 -3.63 -13.36 2.51
N ASP A 127 -3.41 -12.17 1.94
CA ASP A 127 -2.21 -11.35 2.18
C ASP A 127 -2.22 -10.74 3.60
N LEU A 128 -3.40 -10.63 4.22
CA LEU A 128 -3.60 -10.10 5.58
C LEU A 128 -3.48 -11.19 6.66
N GLN A 129 -3.36 -12.45 6.27
CA GLN A 129 -3.37 -13.59 7.18
C GLN A 129 -2.07 -13.67 7.99
N THR A 130 -2.18 -13.65 9.32
CA THR A 130 -1.04 -13.74 10.24
C THR A 130 -0.79 -15.14 10.81
N GLY A 131 -1.80 -16.02 10.77
CA GLY A 131 -1.80 -17.37 11.35
C GLY A 131 -2.46 -18.42 10.43
N PRO A 132 -2.89 -19.58 10.95
CA PRO A 132 -3.44 -20.67 10.13
C PRO A 132 -4.86 -20.39 9.59
N THR A 133 -5.57 -19.43 10.17
CA THR A 133 -6.92 -19.03 9.78
C THR A 133 -6.99 -17.54 9.47
N LEU A 134 -7.86 -17.16 8.54
CA LEU A 134 -8.19 -15.77 8.28
C LEU A 134 -8.97 -15.20 9.46
N SER A 135 -8.60 -14.01 9.94
CA SER A 135 -9.37 -13.31 10.97
C SER A 135 -10.70 -12.83 10.40
N LEU A 136 -11.76 -12.95 11.20
CA LEU A 136 -13.10 -12.48 10.81
C LEU A 136 -13.28 -10.97 11.00
N LYS A 137 -12.34 -10.31 11.69
CA LYS A 137 -12.42 -8.88 11.99
C LYS A 137 -11.19 -8.16 11.45
N ILE A 138 -11.43 -7.33 10.44
CA ILE A 138 -10.42 -6.48 9.84
C ILE A 138 -10.75 -5.05 10.22
N LYS A 139 -9.86 -4.40 10.96
CA LYS A 139 -10.00 -2.98 11.26
C LYS A 139 -9.04 -2.19 10.41
N VAL A 140 -9.52 -1.08 9.88
CA VAL A 140 -8.76 -0.23 8.96
C VAL A 140 -8.67 1.16 9.55
N ASN A 141 -7.50 1.77 9.43
CA ASN A 141 -7.35 3.20 9.66
C ASN A 141 -6.48 3.81 8.56
N PHE A 142 -6.74 5.07 8.22
CA PHE A 142 -5.84 5.84 7.40
C PHE A 142 -4.86 6.58 8.29
N VAL A 143 -3.62 6.76 7.85
CA VAL A 143 -2.62 7.60 8.53
C VAL A 143 -1.87 8.39 7.48
N THR A 144 -1.93 9.71 7.58
CA THR A 144 -1.16 10.60 6.70
C THR A 144 0.06 11.07 7.46
N VAL A 145 1.17 11.23 6.76
CA VAL A 145 2.44 11.65 7.35
C VAL A 145 3.04 12.76 6.51
N ASP A 146 3.57 13.78 7.18
CA ASP A 146 4.24 14.92 6.54
C ASP A 146 5.66 14.55 6.05
N GLU A 147 6.35 15.53 5.51
CA GLU A 147 7.74 15.41 5.06
C GLU A 147 8.74 15.13 6.20
N ASN A 148 8.39 15.50 7.43
CA ASN A 148 9.17 15.27 8.65
C ASN A 148 8.81 13.95 9.34
N LEU A 149 8.09 13.07 8.65
CA LEU A 149 7.65 11.78 9.17
C LEU A 149 6.72 11.89 10.39
N ARG A 150 6.05 13.02 10.57
CA ARG A 150 5.08 13.25 11.64
C ARG A 150 3.69 12.87 11.15
N PRO A 151 2.95 12.05 11.91
CA PRO A 151 1.56 11.81 11.63
C PRO A 151 0.80 13.14 11.57
N ILE A 152 0.19 13.41 10.42
CA ILE A 152 -0.81 14.44 10.26
C ILE A 152 -2.13 13.70 10.41
N ASP A 153 -2.91 14.12 11.38
CA ASP A 153 -4.01 13.32 11.87
C ASP A 153 -4.92 12.83 10.74
N ALA A 154 -5.16 11.53 10.76
CA ALA A 154 -6.06 10.86 9.84
C ALA A 154 -7.31 10.34 10.56
N LEU A 155 -7.41 10.63 11.87
CA LEU A 155 -8.63 10.61 12.66
C LEU A 155 -8.66 11.82 13.59
N GLY A 156 -8.54 13.03 13.02
CA GLY A 156 -8.91 14.29 13.67
C GLY A 156 -8.31 14.64 15.04
N SER A 157 -7.52 15.71 15.06
CA SER A 157 -7.25 16.51 16.26
C SER A 157 -7.64 17.98 16.03
N GLY A 158 -8.87 18.21 15.55
CA GLY A 158 -9.44 19.55 15.38
C GLY A 158 -10.97 19.47 15.27
N ALA A 159 -11.69 20.30 16.02
CA ALA A 159 -13.15 20.26 16.20
C ALA A 159 -13.99 20.52 14.92
N THR A 160 -13.37 20.64 13.75
CA THR A 160 -14.02 21.09 12.51
C THR A 160 -13.77 20.22 11.28
N ASP A 161 -12.86 19.24 11.32
CA ASP A 161 -12.55 18.45 10.11
C ASP A 161 -13.53 17.27 9.92
N LYS A 162 -14.28 17.32 8.81
CA LYS A 162 -15.15 16.23 8.35
C LYS A 162 -14.32 15.26 7.50
N PHE A 163 -13.98 14.09 8.05
CA PHE A 163 -13.17 13.08 7.36
C PHE A 163 -13.93 12.28 6.30
N GLY A 164 -13.15 11.73 5.37
CA GLY A 164 -13.58 10.88 4.27
C GLY A 164 -14.17 9.54 4.72
N PHE A 165 -15.16 9.09 3.97
CA PHE A 165 -15.86 7.84 4.19
C PHE A 165 -14.98 6.65 3.83
N VAL A 166 -14.97 5.64 4.70
CA VAL A 166 -14.43 4.31 4.41
C VAL A 166 -15.56 3.47 3.83
N THR A 167 -15.44 3.08 2.57
CA THR A 167 -16.26 1.99 2.01
C THR A 167 -15.42 0.72 2.05
N LEU A 168 -15.95 -0.32 2.69
CA LEU A 168 -15.39 -1.67 2.66
C LEU A 168 -16.32 -2.52 1.79
N ASP A 169 -15.85 -2.85 0.59
CA ASP A 169 -16.50 -3.82 -0.27
C ASP A 169 -15.73 -5.15 -0.16
N LEU A 170 -16.46 -6.25 0.12
CA LEU A 170 -15.98 -7.63 0.18
C LEU A 170 -16.44 -8.43 -1.04
#